data_AF-A0A3C2B034-F1
#
_entry.id   AF-A0A3C2B034-F1
#
_cell.length_a   1.000
_cell.length_b   1.000
_cell.length_c   1.000
_cell.angle_alpha   90.00
_cell.angle_beta   90.00
_cell.angle_gamma   90.00
#
_symmetry.space_group_name_H-M   'P 1'
#
loop_
_entity.id
_entity.type
_entity.pdbx_description
1 polymer ?
#
loop_
_entity_poly.entity_id
_entity_poly.type
_entity_poly.pdbx_seq_one_letter_code
_entity_poly.pdbx_strand_id
1 'polypeptide(L)'
;HGQVAAAIACSSAWLPGRERTKTNNIRAIHEMRMAMREIGRRMVEAGAFDEIEDFGFVTKDEMPQLFANPSAFAAVVRERRAEYSRLEQLEPPFVFVWRTDGPDTWPRRDAVSADRLGAGEVIAGMPGCPGAAEGIARVVLDSNDPFALEPGDVLVAPITDPSWTPLFVPAAAVVVDVGAPLSHAIIVSRELGIPCVISATGATRRIPHGARVRVDGSTGVVTILEVPAPD
;
A
#
# COMPACT_ATOMS: atom_id res chain seq x y z
N HIS A 1 -30.66 -24.05 -13.09
CA HIS A 1 -29.89 -23.49 -14.22
C HIS A 1 -30.01 -21.96 -14.36
N GLY A 2 -31.19 -21.33 -14.24
CA GLY A 2 -31.31 -19.87 -14.41
C GLY A 2 -30.61 -18.98 -13.35
N GLN A 3 -30.66 -19.36 -12.06
CA GLN A 3 -30.04 -18.55 -10.99
C GLN A 3 -28.51 -18.51 -11.06
N VAL A 4 -27.87 -19.62 -11.42
CA VAL A 4 -26.40 -19.67 -11.60
C VAL A 4 -25.98 -18.85 -12.82
N ALA A 5 -26.71 -18.95 -13.94
CA ALA A 5 -26.44 -18.15 -15.12
C ALA A 5 -26.60 -16.64 -14.85
N ALA A 6 -27.66 -16.25 -14.13
CA ALA A 6 -27.86 -14.87 -13.70
C ALA A 6 -26.75 -14.38 -12.76
N ALA A 7 -26.31 -15.22 -11.81
CA ALA A 7 -25.21 -14.90 -10.91
C ALA A 7 -23.88 -14.72 -11.66
N ILE A 8 -23.60 -15.57 -12.66
CA ILE A 8 -22.41 -15.42 -13.53
C ILE A 8 -22.49 -14.11 -14.32
N ALA A 9 -23.63 -13.84 -14.98
CA ALA A 9 -23.80 -12.61 -15.76
C ALA A 9 -23.65 -11.35 -14.89
N CYS A 10 -24.26 -11.34 -13.71
CA CYS A 10 -24.08 -10.26 -12.74
C CYS A 10 -22.62 -10.13 -12.28
N SER A 11 -21.95 -11.25 -11.97
CA SER A 11 -20.56 -11.22 -11.49
C SER A 11 -19.61 -10.63 -12.55
N SER A 12 -19.78 -11.02 -13.82
CA SER A 12 -18.99 -10.50 -14.94
C SER A 12 -19.17 -8.99 -15.16
N ALA A 13 -20.35 -8.44 -14.87
CA ALA A 13 -20.60 -7.01 -14.99
C ALA A 13 -20.12 -6.21 -13.77
N TRP A 14 -20.43 -6.68 -12.56
CA TRP A 14 -20.30 -5.89 -11.33
C TRP A 14 -18.95 -6.04 -10.62
N LEU A 15 -18.24 -7.18 -10.77
CA LEU A 15 -16.89 -7.33 -10.18
C LEU A 15 -15.87 -6.35 -10.81
N PRO A 16 -15.78 -6.22 -12.15
CA PRO A 16 -14.92 -5.20 -12.76
C PRO A 16 -15.43 -3.78 -12.49
N GLY A 17 -16.75 -3.61 -12.31
CA GLY A 17 -17.33 -2.33 -11.89
C GLY A 17 -16.81 -1.90 -10.52
N ARG A 18 -16.75 -2.82 -9.55
CA ARG A 18 -16.24 -2.57 -8.20
C ARG A 18 -14.78 -2.12 -8.20
N GLU A 19 -13.92 -2.78 -8.98
CA GLU A 19 -12.52 -2.37 -9.09
C GLU A 19 -12.38 -0.97 -9.69
N ARG A 20 -13.14 -0.68 -10.75
CA ARG A 20 -13.13 0.63 -11.41
C ARG A 20 -13.62 1.77 -10.53
N THR A 21 -14.41 1.51 -9.50
CA THR A 21 -14.88 2.54 -8.55
C THR A 21 -13.71 3.31 -7.93
N LYS A 22 -12.65 2.62 -7.48
CA LYS A 22 -11.48 3.31 -6.90
C LYS A 22 -10.81 4.22 -7.93
N THR A 23 -10.60 3.73 -9.15
CA THR A 23 -10.00 4.52 -10.25
C THR A 23 -10.84 5.75 -10.62
N ASN A 24 -12.17 5.62 -10.66
CA ASN A 24 -13.05 6.74 -10.96
C ASN A 24 -13.05 7.78 -9.83
N ASN A 25 -13.07 7.33 -8.58
CA ASN A 25 -12.97 8.22 -7.42
C ASN A 25 -11.62 8.97 -7.40
N ILE A 26 -10.51 8.27 -7.69
CA ILE A 26 -9.18 8.89 -7.77
C ILE A 26 -9.13 9.95 -8.87
N ARG A 27 -9.75 9.71 -10.03
CA ARG A 27 -9.84 10.72 -11.10
C ARG A 27 -10.59 11.98 -10.64
N ALA A 28 -11.75 11.83 -10.01
CA ALA A 28 -12.49 12.97 -9.46
C ALA A 28 -11.69 13.71 -8.38
N ILE A 29 -11.00 12.99 -7.49
CA ILE A 29 -10.11 13.57 -6.48
C ILE A 29 -8.95 14.32 -7.15
N HIS A 30 -8.39 13.80 -8.23
CA HIS A 30 -7.30 14.44 -8.97
C HIS A 30 -7.73 15.78 -9.56
N GLU A 31 -8.89 15.85 -10.22
CA GLU A 31 -9.42 17.12 -10.75
C GLU A 31 -9.57 18.17 -9.64
N MET A 32 -10.12 17.77 -8.49
CA MET A 32 -10.23 18.65 -7.32
C MET A 32 -8.86 19.05 -6.78
N ARG A 33 -7.90 18.12 -6.75
CA ARG A 33 -6.52 18.37 -6.31
C ARG A 33 -5.83 19.41 -7.19
N MET A 34 -6.08 19.45 -8.49
CA MET A 34 -5.50 20.47 -9.37
C MET A 34 -5.93 21.89 -8.97
N ALA A 35 -7.21 22.09 -8.62
CA ALA A 35 -7.68 23.36 -8.09
C ALA A 35 -7.06 23.69 -6.71
N MET A 36 -6.93 22.70 -5.84
CA MET A 36 -6.28 22.87 -4.53
C MET A 36 -4.79 23.23 -4.65
N ARG A 37 -4.07 22.67 -5.63
CA ARG A 37 -2.67 23.04 -5.91
C ARG A 37 -2.55 24.50 -6.35
N GLU A 38 -3.49 25.00 -7.15
CA GLU A 38 -3.48 26.41 -7.54
C GLU A 38 -3.77 27.33 -6.34
N ILE A 39 -4.68 26.94 -5.44
CA ILE A 39 -4.87 27.64 -4.16
C ILE A 39 -3.56 27.61 -3.37
N GLY A 40 -2.92 26.44 -3.23
CA GLY A 40 -1.65 26.26 -2.54
C GLY A 40 -0.56 27.19 -3.09
N ARG A 41 -0.40 27.25 -4.41
CA ARG A 41 0.55 28.17 -5.07
C ARG A 41 0.30 29.64 -4.67
N ARG A 42 -0.95 30.10 -4.69
CA ARG A 42 -1.30 31.47 -4.26
C ARG A 42 -1.06 31.71 -2.77
N MET A 43 -1.28 30.69 -1.95
CA MET A 43 -1.07 30.78 -0.50
C MET A 43 0.42 30.79 -0.14
N VAL A 44 1.27 30.14 -0.92
CA VAL A 44 2.74 30.30 -0.83
C VAL A 44 3.13 31.74 -1.17
N GLU A 45 2.62 32.29 -2.27
CA GLU A 45 2.87 33.70 -2.64
C GLU A 45 2.38 34.70 -1.58
N ALA A 46 1.28 34.38 -0.89
CA ALA A 46 0.74 35.18 0.20
C ALA A 46 1.45 34.97 1.55
N GLY A 47 2.48 34.10 1.62
CA GLY A 47 3.25 33.80 2.82
C GLY A 47 2.48 32.98 3.87
N ALA A 48 1.37 32.36 3.48
CA ALA A 48 0.58 31.49 4.34
C ALA A 48 1.13 30.06 4.40
N PHE A 49 1.70 29.58 3.30
CA PHE A 49 2.23 28.23 3.13
C PHE A 49 3.72 28.27 2.79
N ASP A 50 4.45 27.21 3.14
CA ASP A 50 5.85 27.02 2.75
C ASP A 50 5.95 26.21 1.45
N GLU A 51 5.01 25.29 1.22
CA GLU A 51 4.94 24.49 0.00
C GLU A 51 3.52 24.46 -0.57
N ILE A 52 3.39 24.09 -1.85
CA ILE A 52 2.09 24.06 -2.52
C ILE A 52 1.13 23.08 -1.83
N GLU A 53 1.63 21.94 -1.37
CA GLU A 53 0.88 20.85 -0.77
C GLU A 53 0.38 21.15 0.66
N ASP A 54 0.76 22.29 1.25
CA ASP A 54 0.30 22.71 2.58
C ASP A 54 -1.21 22.90 2.69
N PHE A 55 -1.93 23.01 1.56
CA PHE A 55 -3.39 22.98 1.55
C PHE A 55 -3.95 21.73 2.26
N GLY A 56 -3.17 20.63 2.35
CA GLY A 56 -3.55 19.41 3.07
C GLY A 56 -3.67 19.59 4.58
N PHE A 57 -3.10 20.64 5.16
CA PHE A 57 -3.15 20.95 6.59
C PHE A 57 -4.23 21.95 6.98
N VAL A 58 -5.08 22.35 6.03
CA VAL A 58 -6.21 23.27 6.27
C VAL A 58 -7.53 22.52 6.13
N THR A 59 -8.40 22.65 7.11
CA THR A 59 -9.73 22.03 7.08
C THR A 59 -10.68 22.86 6.21
N LYS A 60 -11.75 22.22 5.71
CA LYS A 60 -12.75 22.90 4.87
C LYS A 60 -13.32 24.15 5.55
N ASP A 61 -13.59 24.10 6.85
CA ASP A 61 -14.23 25.18 7.59
C ASP A 61 -13.28 26.35 7.89
N GLU A 62 -11.97 26.14 7.74
CA GLU A 62 -10.92 27.15 7.88
C GLU A 62 -10.64 27.93 6.58
N MET A 63 -11.10 27.41 5.43
CA MET A 63 -10.84 27.99 4.11
C MET A 63 -11.28 29.46 3.98
N PRO A 64 -12.46 29.87 4.49
CA PRO A 64 -12.86 31.29 4.44
C PRO A 64 -11.90 32.20 5.21
N GLN A 65 -11.43 31.78 6.39
CA GLN A 65 -10.47 32.57 7.16
C GLN A 65 -9.10 32.60 6.49
N LEU A 66 -8.66 31.49 5.90
CA LEU A 66 -7.42 31.42 5.13
C LEU A 66 -7.43 32.44 3.99
N PHE A 67 -8.54 32.52 3.24
CA PHE A 67 -8.65 33.48 2.14
C PHE A 67 -8.73 34.93 2.61
N ALA A 68 -9.36 35.18 3.76
CA ALA A 68 -9.49 36.53 4.32
C ALA A 68 -8.17 37.05 4.91
N ASN A 69 -7.38 36.17 5.55
CA ASN A 69 -6.11 36.53 6.16
C ASN A 69 -5.08 35.38 6.05
N PRO A 70 -4.43 35.21 4.88
CA PRO A 70 -3.56 34.07 4.63
C PRO A 70 -2.38 33.95 5.61
N SER A 71 -1.69 35.05 5.91
CA SER A 71 -0.49 35.03 6.74
C SER A 71 -0.74 34.58 8.19
N ALA A 72 -1.97 34.71 8.68
CA ALA A 72 -2.37 34.18 10.00
C ALA A 72 -2.30 32.65 10.09
N PHE A 73 -2.31 31.95 8.95
CA PHE A 73 -2.28 30.48 8.90
C PHE A 73 -0.87 29.88 8.90
N ALA A 74 0.18 30.66 8.67
CA ALA A 74 1.54 30.14 8.52
C ALA A 74 2.01 29.33 9.74
N ALA A 75 1.72 29.81 10.95
CA ALA A 75 2.12 29.12 12.18
C ALA A 75 1.39 27.77 12.35
N VAL A 76 0.06 27.75 12.19
CA VAL A 76 -0.74 26.54 12.40
C VAL A 76 -0.48 25.48 11.32
N VAL A 77 -0.23 25.90 10.08
CA VAL A 77 0.11 24.97 8.99
C VAL A 77 1.46 24.30 9.25
N ARG A 78 2.48 25.06 9.63
CA ARG A 78 3.81 24.52 9.99
C ARG A 78 3.74 23.57 11.17
N GLU A 79 2.97 23.91 12.20
CA GLU A 79 2.74 23.04 13.36
C GLU A 79 2.10 21.71 12.92
N ARG A 80 1.02 21.75 12.14
CA ARG A 80 0.33 20.55 11.65
C ARG A 80 1.19 19.70 10.73
N ARG A 81 2.01 20.32 9.88
CA ARG A 81 2.98 19.62 9.04
C ARG A 81 4.02 18.90 9.90
N ALA A 82 4.59 19.57 10.89
CA ALA A 82 5.57 18.96 11.79
C ALA A 82 4.97 17.78 12.56
N GLU A 83 3.73 17.93 13.03
CA GLU A 83 3.00 16.84 13.69
C GLU A 83 2.71 15.68 12.75
N TYR A 84 2.28 15.94 11.51
CA TYR A 84 2.09 14.90 10.51
C TYR A 84 3.38 14.11 10.25
N SER A 85 4.50 14.80 10.03
CA SER A 85 5.81 14.16 9.83
C SER A 85 6.28 13.36 11.06
N ARG A 86 5.91 13.78 12.27
CA ARG A 86 6.17 13.01 13.50
C ARG A 86 5.32 11.73 13.53
N LEU A 87 4.02 11.85 13.27
CA LEU A 87 3.07 10.73 13.30
C LEU A 87 3.36 9.70 12.21
N GLU A 88 3.86 10.12 11.05
CA GLU A 88 4.25 9.23 9.95
C GLU A 88 5.34 8.22 10.36
N GLN A 89 6.18 8.58 11.33
CA GLN A 89 7.25 7.71 11.87
C GLN A 89 6.71 6.63 12.82
N LEU A 90 5.43 6.68 13.18
CA LEU A 90 4.81 5.78 14.14
C LEU A 90 3.95 4.72 13.43
N GLU A 91 3.89 3.53 14.02
CA GLU A 91 3.01 2.46 13.56
C GLU A 91 1.71 2.45 14.37
N PRO A 92 0.56 2.86 13.79
CA PRO A 92 -0.70 2.82 14.50
C PRO A 92 -1.15 1.38 14.77
N PRO A 93 -1.96 1.15 15.82
CA PRO A 93 -2.54 -0.16 16.06
C PRO A 93 -3.47 -0.53 14.89
N PHE A 94 -3.46 -1.82 14.52
CA PHE A 94 -4.32 -2.32 13.45
C PHE A 94 -5.82 -2.18 13.77
N VAL A 95 -6.19 -2.21 15.06
CA VAL A 95 -7.56 -2.02 15.53
C VAL A 95 -7.59 -0.98 16.64
N PHE A 96 -8.47 0.00 16.48
CA PHE A 96 -8.83 0.95 17.54
C PHE A 96 -10.10 0.45 18.24
N VAL A 97 -10.04 0.18 19.53
CA VAL A 97 -11.21 -0.22 20.33
C VAL A 97 -11.50 0.89 21.32
N TRP A 98 -12.65 1.57 21.17
CA TRP A 98 -13.16 2.67 22.03
C TRP A 98 -12.19 3.83 22.33
N ARG A 99 -11.13 3.62 23.10
CA ARG A 99 -10.09 4.59 23.48
C ARG A 99 -8.73 3.92 23.24
N THR A 100 -7.79 4.74 22.83
CA THR A 100 -6.39 4.36 22.66
C THR A 100 -5.57 5.32 23.50
N ASP A 101 -4.41 4.90 23.98
CA ASP A 101 -3.50 5.72 24.79
C ASP A 101 -2.84 6.85 23.97
N GLY A 102 -3.31 7.08 22.74
CA GLY A 102 -2.85 8.13 21.84
C GLY A 102 -1.58 7.76 21.07
N PRO A 103 -1.19 8.59 20.09
CA PRO A 103 -0.04 8.30 19.24
C PRO A 103 1.28 8.14 19.97
N ASP A 104 1.45 8.78 21.14
CA ASP A 104 2.71 8.75 21.89
C ASP A 104 3.08 7.37 22.45
N THR A 105 2.12 6.43 22.47
CA THR A 105 2.35 5.04 22.85
C THR A 105 2.66 4.12 21.67
N TRP A 106 2.52 4.63 20.44
CA TRP A 106 2.74 3.82 19.25
C TRP A 106 4.24 3.58 19.03
N PRO A 107 4.65 2.36 18.66
CA PRO A 107 6.05 2.08 18.38
C PRO A 107 6.49 2.85 17.14
N ARG A 108 7.76 3.30 17.13
CA ARG A 108 8.34 3.85 15.90
C ARG A 108 8.54 2.74 14.87
N ARG A 109 8.28 3.06 13.60
CA ARG A 109 8.44 2.14 12.47
C ARG A 109 9.87 1.59 12.34
N ASP A 110 10.88 2.39 12.69
CA ASP A 110 12.30 2.03 12.64
C ASP A 110 12.79 1.26 13.87
N ALA A 111 12.08 1.33 15.00
CA ALA A 111 12.43 0.59 16.21
C ALA A 111 11.98 -0.88 16.16
N VAL A 112 11.04 -1.22 15.28
CA VAL A 112 10.57 -2.60 15.10
C VAL A 112 11.54 -3.37 14.21
N SER A 113 12.64 -3.83 14.81
CA SER A 113 13.49 -4.88 14.26
C SER A 113 12.68 -6.18 14.22
N ALA A 114 12.11 -6.53 13.07
CA ALA A 114 11.58 -7.88 12.89
C ALA A 114 12.75 -8.84 12.68
N ASP A 115 12.77 -9.95 13.40
CA ASP A 115 13.74 -11.02 13.15
C ASP A 115 13.61 -11.49 11.69
N ARG A 116 14.67 -11.25 10.92
CA ARG A 116 14.77 -11.68 9.53
C ARG A 116 14.81 -13.20 9.48
N LEU A 117 14.03 -13.77 8.57
CA LEU A 117 13.95 -15.21 8.39
C LEU A 117 15.22 -15.77 7.76
N GLY A 118 15.70 -16.88 8.32
CA GLY A 118 16.78 -17.70 7.80
C GLY A 118 16.30 -18.75 6.80
N ALA A 119 17.25 -19.41 6.14
CA ALA A 119 16.97 -20.52 5.23
C ALA A 119 16.23 -21.66 5.95
N GLY A 120 15.20 -22.20 5.30
CA GLY A 120 14.31 -23.23 5.85
C GLY A 120 13.15 -22.69 6.68
N GLU A 121 13.18 -21.43 7.10
CA GLU A 121 12.06 -20.81 7.80
C GLU A 121 10.92 -20.43 6.85
N VAL A 122 9.72 -20.31 7.41
CA VAL A 122 8.50 -20.06 6.66
C VAL A 122 7.73 -18.88 7.20
N ILE A 123 7.01 -18.21 6.32
CA ILE A 123 5.94 -17.27 6.68
C ILE A 123 4.62 -17.79 6.11
N ALA A 124 3.62 -17.84 6.98
CA ALA A 124 2.27 -18.24 6.63
C ALA A 124 1.40 -17.00 6.40
N GLY A 125 0.58 -17.07 5.36
CA GLY A 125 -0.50 -16.14 5.08
C GLY A 125 -1.77 -16.89 4.74
N MET A 126 -2.58 -16.33 3.86
CA MET A 126 -3.75 -16.98 3.28
C MET A 126 -3.50 -17.31 1.80
N PRO A 127 -4.02 -18.45 1.29
CA PRO A 127 -4.01 -18.79 -0.12
C PRO A 127 -4.71 -17.72 -0.96
N GLY A 128 -4.01 -17.18 -1.97
CA GLY A 128 -4.54 -16.16 -2.86
C GLY A 128 -4.87 -16.72 -4.24
N CYS A 129 -3.83 -17.05 -4.99
CA CYS A 129 -3.91 -17.69 -6.30
C CYS A 129 -3.13 -19.02 -6.27
N PRO A 130 -3.76 -20.15 -6.61
CA PRO A 130 -3.10 -21.46 -6.59
C PRO A 130 -1.87 -21.53 -7.51
N GLY A 131 -1.02 -22.51 -7.23
CA GLY A 131 0.24 -22.73 -7.93
C GLY A 131 1.44 -22.50 -7.01
N ALA A 132 2.63 -22.84 -7.51
CA ALA A 132 3.88 -22.63 -6.80
C ALA A 132 4.95 -22.08 -7.74
N ALA A 133 5.76 -21.17 -7.23
CA ALA A 133 6.91 -20.62 -7.96
C ALA A 133 8.06 -20.30 -7.01
N GLU A 134 9.26 -20.22 -7.58
CA GLU A 134 10.48 -19.80 -6.88
C GLU A 134 11.07 -18.59 -7.58
N GLY A 135 11.72 -17.72 -6.81
CA GLY A 135 12.41 -16.56 -7.35
C GLY A 135 13.13 -15.77 -6.27
N ILE A 136 13.77 -14.68 -6.67
CA ILE A 136 14.40 -13.74 -5.74
C ILE A 136 13.34 -12.81 -5.17
N ALA A 137 13.25 -12.73 -3.85
CA ALA A 137 12.32 -11.85 -3.16
C ALA A 137 12.76 -10.39 -3.33
N ARG A 138 11.94 -9.61 -4.03
CA ARG A 138 12.08 -8.15 -4.12
C ARG A 138 11.06 -7.52 -3.20
N VAL A 139 11.56 -6.99 -2.08
CA VAL A 139 10.76 -6.17 -1.17
C VAL A 139 10.61 -4.78 -1.80
N VAL A 140 9.39 -4.46 -2.24
CA VAL A 140 9.05 -3.19 -2.88
C VAL A 140 8.01 -2.47 -2.02
N LEU A 141 8.35 -1.26 -1.58
CA LEU A 141 7.51 -0.46 -0.67
C LEU A 141 6.73 0.66 -1.37
N ASP A 142 7.11 0.99 -2.61
CA ASP A 142 6.45 1.98 -3.45
C ASP A 142 6.30 1.44 -4.89
N SER A 143 5.10 1.54 -5.44
CA SER A 143 4.78 1.16 -6.83
C SER A 143 5.45 2.04 -7.89
N ASN A 144 5.96 3.21 -7.51
CA ASN A 144 6.54 4.17 -8.44
C ASN A 144 7.97 3.81 -8.89
N ASP A 145 8.53 2.69 -8.42
CA ASP A 145 9.80 2.16 -8.89
C ASP A 145 9.57 1.03 -9.93
N PRO A 146 9.59 1.34 -11.25
CA PRO A 146 9.33 0.36 -12.28
C PRO A 146 10.48 -0.65 -12.48
N PHE A 147 11.66 -0.40 -11.90
CA PHE A 147 12.84 -1.27 -12.05
C PHE A 147 13.08 -2.15 -10.82
N ALA A 148 12.17 -2.11 -9.84
CA ALA A 148 12.30 -2.87 -8.61
C ALA A 148 12.20 -4.39 -8.79
N LEU A 149 11.75 -4.88 -9.96
CA LEU A 149 11.56 -6.29 -10.28
C LEU A 149 12.20 -6.69 -11.61
N GLU A 150 12.86 -7.84 -11.63
CA GLU A 150 13.28 -8.54 -12.84
C GLU A 150 12.33 -9.70 -13.18
N PRO A 151 12.28 -10.16 -14.44
CA PRO A 151 11.49 -11.33 -14.80
C PRO A 151 11.87 -12.57 -13.98
N GLY A 152 10.90 -13.18 -13.31
CA GLY A 152 11.13 -14.34 -12.46
C GLY A 152 11.27 -14.02 -10.97
N ASP A 153 11.34 -12.73 -10.60
CA ASP A 153 11.39 -12.32 -9.20
C ASP A 153 10.05 -12.53 -8.49
N VAL A 154 10.09 -12.61 -7.16
CA VAL A 154 8.92 -12.64 -6.28
C VAL A 154 8.68 -11.25 -5.72
N LEU A 155 7.54 -10.65 -6.06
CA LEU A 155 7.11 -9.37 -5.53
C LEU A 155 6.67 -9.54 -4.07
N VAL A 156 7.33 -8.84 -3.15
CA VAL A 156 6.95 -8.74 -1.74
C VAL A 156 6.58 -7.30 -1.42
N ALA A 157 5.32 -7.03 -1.07
CA ALA A 157 4.81 -5.68 -0.88
C ALA A 157 3.91 -5.53 0.36
N PRO A 158 3.74 -4.33 0.95
CA PRO A 158 2.89 -4.16 2.13
C PRO A 158 1.41 -4.33 1.77
N ILE A 159 0.99 -3.65 0.70
CA ILE A 159 -0.34 -3.70 0.11
C ILE A 159 -0.22 -3.27 -1.34
N THR A 160 -1.09 -3.77 -2.20
CA THR A 160 -1.12 -3.40 -3.62
C THR A 160 -2.44 -2.74 -3.99
N ASP A 161 -2.39 -1.82 -4.94
CA ASP A 161 -3.54 -1.25 -5.61
C ASP A 161 -3.27 -1.12 -7.12
N PRO A 162 -4.21 -0.59 -7.94
CA PRO A 162 -4.05 -0.58 -9.39
C PRO A 162 -2.72 -0.03 -9.92
N SER A 163 -2.06 0.87 -9.17
CA SER A 163 -0.74 1.41 -9.55
C SER A 163 0.37 0.33 -9.58
N TRP A 164 0.19 -0.79 -8.88
CA TRP A 164 1.16 -1.89 -8.79
C TRP A 164 1.05 -2.88 -9.95
N THR A 165 -0.04 -2.85 -10.74
CA THR A 165 -0.30 -3.80 -11.83
C THR A 165 0.90 -4.00 -12.78
N PRO A 166 1.67 -2.96 -13.17
CA PRO A 166 2.84 -3.15 -14.01
C PRO A 166 3.91 -4.08 -13.41
N LEU A 167 4.06 -4.10 -12.07
CA LEU A 167 5.02 -4.95 -11.36
C LEU A 167 4.57 -6.41 -11.27
N PHE A 168 3.29 -6.71 -11.52
CA PHE A 168 2.80 -8.10 -11.52
C PHE A 168 3.23 -8.84 -12.78
N VAL A 169 3.39 -8.15 -13.91
CA VAL A 169 3.71 -8.76 -15.20
C VAL A 169 5.04 -9.54 -15.18
N PRO A 170 6.16 -8.99 -14.64
CA PRO A 170 7.41 -9.74 -14.55
C PRO A 170 7.46 -10.75 -13.38
N ALA A 171 6.53 -10.70 -12.43
CA ALA A 171 6.61 -11.46 -11.19
C ALA A 171 6.31 -12.96 -11.39
N ALA A 172 7.15 -13.82 -10.84
CA ALA A 172 6.89 -15.26 -10.75
C ALA A 172 5.87 -15.61 -9.65
N ALA A 173 5.82 -14.80 -8.58
CA ALA A 173 4.84 -14.90 -7.51
C ALA A 173 4.66 -13.57 -6.80
N VAL A 174 3.54 -13.43 -6.07
CA VAL A 174 3.21 -12.22 -5.30
C VAL A 174 2.93 -12.57 -3.85
N VAL A 175 3.58 -11.83 -2.94
CA VAL A 175 3.40 -11.92 -1.48
C VAL A 175 3.04 -10.55 -0.94
N VAL A 176 1.95 -10.44 -0.18
CA VAL A 176 1.57 -9.17 0.47
C VAL A 176 1.32 -9.30 1.96
N ASP A 177 1.75 -8.31 2.73
CA ASP A 177 1.52 -8.25 4.18
C ASP A 177 0.02 -8.15 4.48
N VAL A 178 -0.69 -7.30 3.74
CA VAL A 178 -2.11 -7.01 3.93
C VAL A 178 -2.87 -7.34 2.65
N GLY A 179 -3.84 -8.23 2.78
CA GLY A 179 -4.77 -8.59 1.71
C GLY A 179 -6.01 -9.30 2.25
N ALA A 180 -6.98 -9.53 1.38
CA ALA A 180 -8.21 -10.26 1.68
C ALA A 180 -8.65 -11.04 0.43
N PRO A 181 -9.51 -12.08 0.53
CA PRO A 181 -9.91 -12.94 -0.59
C PRO A 181 -10.44 -12.25 -1.87
N LEU A 182 -10.74 -10.95 -1.80
CA LEU A 182 -11.23 -10.12 -2.90
C LEU A 182 -10.40 -8.83 -3.08
N SER A 183 -9.20 -8.76 -2.50
CA SER A 183 -8.29 -7.62 -2.69
C SER A 183 -7.65 -7.65 -4.08
N HIS A 184 -7.16 -6.49 -4.50
CA HIS A 184 -6.53 -6.29 -5.81
C HIS A 184 -5.42 -7.31 -6.10
N ALA A 185 -4.53 -7.56 -5.14
CA ALA A 185 -3.44 -8.54 -5.28
C ALA A 185 -3.93 -9.90 -5.78
N ILE A 186 -5.01 -10.44 -5.19
CA ILE A 186 -5.55 -11.76 -5.57
C ILE A 186 -6.18 -11.70 -6.95
N ILE A 187 -6.96 -10.66 -7.23
CA ILE A 187 -7.70 -10.54 -8.48
C ILE A 187 -6.72 -10.54 -9.65
N VAL A 188 -5.74 -9.63 -9.62
CA VAL A 188 -4.72 -9.54 -10.68
C VAL A 188 -3.88 -10.80 -10.76
N SER A 189 -3.48 -11.39 -9.63
CA SER A 189 -2.71 -12.65 -9.64
C SER A 189 -3.48 -13.78 -10.32
N ARG A 190 -4.80 -13.90 -10.09
CA ARG A 190 -5.65 -14.91 -10.74
C ARG A 190 -5.86 -14.63 -12.23
N GLU A 191 -5.98 -13.37 -12.62
CA GLU A 191 -6.10 -12.97 -14.02
C GLU A 191 -4.83 -13.29 -14.82
N LEU A 192 -3.66 -13.15 -14.18
CA LEU A 192 -2.35 -13.42 -14.78
C LEU A 192 -1.87 -14.86 -14.57
N GLY A 193 -2.55 -15.65 -13.73
CA GLY A 193 -2.16 -17.02 -13.39
C GLY A 193 -0.89 -17.12 -12.53
N ILE A 194 -0.62 -16.11 -11.71
CA ILE A 194 0.58 -15.98 -10.88
C ILE A 194 0.28 -16.50 -9.46
N PRO A 195 1.07 -17.41 -8.89
CA PRO A 195 0.92 -17.83 -7.49
C PRO A 195 0.94 -16.64 -6.52
N CYS A 196 -0.01 -16.62 -5.58
CA CYS A 196 -0.15 -15.49 -4.66
C CYS A 196 -0.46 -15.93 -3.24
N VAL A 197 0.26 -15.35 -2.28
CA VAL A 197 0.01 -15.46 -0.84
C VAL A 197 -0.29 -14.06 -0.31
N ILE A 198 -1.44 -13.90 0.34
CA ILE A 198 -1.84 -12.64 0.96
C ILE A 198 -1.83 -12.74 2.48
N SER A 199 -1.95 -11.61 3.18
CA SER A 199 -1.99 -11.61 4.65
C SER A 199 -0.79 -12.30 5.29
N ALA A 200 0.36 -12.28 4.60
CA ALA A 200 1.62 -12.80 5.09
C ALA A 200 2.22 -11.74 6.03
N THR A 201 1.62 -11.59 7.21
CA THR A 201 1.86 -10.47 8.11
C THR A 201 3.35 -10.27 8.41
N GLY A 202 3.90 -9.13 7.95
CA GLY A 202 5.29 -8.76 8.17
C GLY A 202 6.28 -9.39 7.20
N ALA A 203 5.83 -9.99 6.09
CA ALA A 203 6.67 -10.47 4.99
C ALA A 203 7.66 -9.39 4.52
N THR A 204 7.23 -8.14 4.34
CA THR A 204 8.12 -7.05 3.89
C THR A 204 9.27 -6.77 4.85
N ARG A 205 9.11 -7.07 6.14
CA ARG A 205 10.15 -6.86 7.16
C ARG A 205 10.98 -8.11 7.45
N ARG A 206 10.35 -9.28 7.35
CA ARG A 206 10.91 -10.56 7.78
C ARG A 206 11.59 -11.31 6.64
N ILE A 207 11.10 -11.19 5.41
CA ILE A 207 11.76 -11.77 4.24
C ILE A 207 12.93 -10.86 3.86
N PRO A 208 14.18 -11.35 3.85
CA PRO A 208 15.30 -10.54 3.39
C PRO A 208 15.13 -10.18 1.91
N HIS A 209 15.31 -8.90 1.56
CA HIS A 209 15.43 -8.51 0.16
C HIS A 209 16.59 -9.26 -0.49
N GLY A 210 16.37 -9.88 -1.65
CA GLY A 210 17.37 -10.71 -2.34
C GLY A 210 17.37 -12.19 -1.92
N ALA A 211 16.57 -12.59 -0.93
CA ALA A 211 16.45 -14.00 -0.57
C ALA A 211 15.79 -14.81 -1.69
N ARG A 212 16.27 -16.02 -1.93
CA ARG A 212 15.58 -16.95 -2.80
C ARG A 212 14.45 -17.59 -2.01
N VAL A 213 13.22 -17.49 -2.50
CA VAL A 213 12.02 -17.99 -1.82
C VAL A 213 11.20 -18.90 -2.70
N ARG A 214 10.48 -19.83 -2.07
CA ARG A 214 9.40 -20.61 -2.71
C ARG A 214 8.07 -20.08 -2.19
N VAL A 215 7.16 -19.73 -3.09
CA VAL A 215 5.79 -19.32 -2.78
C VAL A 215 4.85 -20.42 -3.21
N ASP A 216 4.06 -20.94 -2.27
CA ASP A 216 2.93 -21.84 -2.57
C ASP A 216 1.63 -21.09 -2.29
N GLY A 217 1.03 -20.58 -3.37
CA GLY A 217 -0.23 -19.85 -3.31
C GLY A 217 -1.45 -20.75 -3.08
N SER A 218 -1.28 -22.07 -3.10
CA SER A 218 -2.34 -23.05 -2.80
C SER A 218 -2.47 -23.28 -1.29
N THR A 219 -1.34 -23.38 -0.59
CA THR A 219 -1.30 -23.56 0.88
C THR A 219 -1.20 -22.25 1.64
N GLY A 220 -0.80 -21.16 0.99
CA GLY A 220 -0.62 -19.87 1.64
C GLY A 220 0.73 -19.75 2.37
N VAL A 221 1.74 -20.51 1.93
CA VAL A 221 3.04 -20.60 2.61
C VAL A 221 4.14 -20.05 1.71
N VAL A 222 5.04 -19.26 2.31
CA VAL A 222 6.29 -18.83 1.68
C VAL A 222 7.45 -19.42 2.48
N THR A 223 8.37 -20.08 1.80
CA THR A 223 9.56 -20.71 2.40
C THR A 223 10.81 -19.99 1.92
N ILE A 224 11.69 -19.62 2.86
CA ILE A 224 13.01 -19.11 2.52
C ILE A 224 13.90 -20.29 2.13
N LEU A 225 14.38 -20.30 0.88
CA LEU A 225 15.28 -21.34 0.39
C LEU A 225 16.73 -20.99 0.71
N GLU A 226 17.12 -19.76 0.39
CA GLU A 226 18.47 -19.24 0.58
C GLU A 226 18.38 -17.77 0.99
N VAL A 227 19.17 -17.38 1.98
CA VAL A 227 19.35 -15.97 2.33
C VAL A 227 20.49 -15.38 1.50
N PRO A 228 20.39 -14.11 1.10
CA PRO A 228 21.47 -13.46 0.36
C PRO A 228 22.72 -13.37 1.25
N ALA A 229 23.90 -13.40 0.64
CA ALA A 229 25.14 -13.15 1.36
C ALA A 229 25.07 -11.74 2.00
N PRO A 230 25.61 -11.56 3.21
CA PRO A 230 25.76 -10.21 3.76
C PRO A 230 26.70 -9.41 2.86
N ASP A 231 26.23 -8.23 2.43
CA ASP A 231 27.05 -7.22 1.75
C ASP A 231 28.18 -6.70 2.66
#